data_AF-A0A922FE41-F1
#
_entry.id   AF-A0A922FE41-F1
#
_cell.length_a   1.000
_cell.length_b   1.000
_cell.length_c   1.000
_cell.angle_alpha   90.00
_cell.angle_beta   90.00
_cell.angle_gamma   90.00
#
_symmetry.space_group_name_H-M   'P 1'
#
loop_
_entity.id
_entity.type
_entity.pdbx_description
1 polymer ?
#
loop_
_entity_poly.entity_id
_entity_poly.type
_entity_poly.pdbx_seq_one_letter_code
_entity_poly.pdbx_strand_id
1 'polypeptide(L)'
;MSSRIDHHHLPINGQILPQPCSHLVDFRSRNGAKPFRALQDCLRVKPPGGHASIRREPNEVPRCGMCGESGGLTRLYACVACAAVHCHAPPGTSHAAVHGESMSPGHEIAVDVDRAELFCCACRDQVYDRDFDAAVVLAQTAASTLHAPSSIVRSPHPENLRKRRRVDYRPWTPDPRERVLMGSCSSPLNATVLDSCSRDFPAGLRGLNNLGNTCFMNSVLQALLHTPPLRNYFLSDRHNRYYCQKKSTVVNNGSKSNAGNPTDSRICLACDMDAMFSAVFSGDRTPYSPAKFLYSWWQHAANLASYEQQDAHEFFISMLDGIHEKVEKDRRKTQSQGNGDCCVAHRVFSGILRSDVMCMACGFTSTTYDPCVDISLDLEPNQGGSAKMVSTKSNHSCNGEADHMNLSQNCGTSTLMGCLDRFTRPERLGSEQKFFCQQCQVRQESLKQMSIRKLPLVSCFHIKRFEHSSIRKMSRKVDRYLQFPFSLDMAPYLSSSILRSRFGNRYFPFDGDEPDASNKLSSEFELFAVVTHTGKLDAGHYVTYLRLSNQWYKCDDAWVTEVNESIVRAAQGYMMFYVQKVLYYKASEKRVVP
;
A
#
# COMPACT_ATOMS: atom_id res chain seq x y z
N MET A 1 -48.59 0.00 -16.26
CA MET A 1 -48.90 0.91 -15.14
C MET A 1 -47.78 0.78 -14.11
N SER A 2 -46.80 1.68 -14.16
CA SER A 2 -45.69 1.77 -13.21
C SER A 2 -46.05 2.75 -12.11
N SER A 3 -45.84 2.39 -10.85
CA SER A 3 -45.75 3.33 -9.73
C SER A 3 -44.32 3.37 -9.21
N ARG A 4 -43.64 4.49 -9.48
CA ARG A 4 -42.35 4.87 -8.90
C ARG A 4 -42.56 5.26 -7.43
N ILE A 5 -41.68 4.80 -6.54
CA ILE A 5 -41.53 5.36 -5.19
C ILE A 5 -40.23 6.17 -5.22
N ASP A 6 -40.37 7.49 -5.19
CA ASP A 6 -39.27 8.44 -5.09
C ASP A 6 -38.81 8.55 -3.63
N HIS A 7 -37.57 8.15 -3.34
CA HIS A 7 -36.89 8.52 -2.09
C HIS A 7 -36.04 9.77 -2.32
N HIS A 8 -36.57 10.91 -1.90
CA HIS A 8 -35.83 12.16 -1.80
C HIS A 8 -34.74 12.05 -0.71
N HIS A 9 -33.49 12.04 -1.14
CA HIS A 9 -32.32 12.22 -0.26
C HIS A 9 -32.05 13.71 -0.04
N LEU A 10 -32.18 14.18 1.21
CA LEU A 10 -31.58 15.42 1.69
C LEU A 10 -30.44 15.06 2.66
N PRO A 11 -29.20 15.54 2.46
CA PRO A 11 -28.09 15.22 3.34
C PRO A 11 -28.00 16.22 4.49
N ILE A 12 -28.20 15.75 5.73
CA ILE A 12 -27.76 16.45 6.94
C ILE A 12 -26.89 15.47 7.74
N ASN A 13 -25.62 15.83 7.94
CA ASN A 13 -24.62 15.18 8.80
C ASN A 13 -24.05 13.80 8.39
N GLY A 14 -23.74 13.58 7.11
CA GLY A 14 -22.49 12.92 6.67
C GLY A 14 -22.09 11.53 7.19
N GLN A 15 -22.93 10.80 7.92
CA GLN A 15 -22.76 9.40 8.27
C GLN A 15 -23.86 8.60 7.56
N ILE A 16 -23.50 7.89 6.49
CA ILE A 16 -24.38 6.86 5.93
C ILE A 16 -24.07 5.59 6.71
N LEU A 17 -24.64 5.46 7.91
CA LEU A 17 -24.88 4.11 8.41
C LEU A 17 -25.98 3.52 7.52
N PRO A 18 -25.82 2.32 6.95
CA PRO A 18 -26.92 1.67 6.26
C PRO A 18 -28.10 1.58 7.23
N GLN A 19 -29.29 2.02 6.79
CA GLN A 19 -30.51 1.91 7.57
C GLN A 19 -30.69 0.43 7.97
N PRO A 20 -30.92 0.12 9.25
CA PRO A 20 -31.07 -1.25 9.69
C PRO A 20 -32.27 -1.88 8.99
N CYS A 21 -32.10 -3.13 8.56
CA CYS A 21 -33.18 -3.91 7.94
C CYS A 21 -34.42 -3.92 8.85
N SER A 22 -35.60 -3.59 8.31
CA SER A 22 -36.86 -3.56 9.06
C SER A 22 -37.15 -4.91 9.75
N HIS A 23 -36.89 -6.02 9.06
CA HIS A 23 -37.05 -7.38 9.57
C HIS A 23 -36.16 -7.66 10.80
N LEU A 24 -34.95 -7.09 10.84
CA LEU A 24 -34.03 -7.22 11.98
C LEU A 24 -34.51 -6.41 13.19
N VAL A 25 -35.06 -5.21 12.94
CA VAL A 25 -35.66 -4.36 13.98
C VAL A 25 -36.89 -5.03 14.58
N ASP A 26 -37.76 -5.58 13.73
CA ASP A 26 -38.95 -6.31 14.16
C ASP A 26 -38.58 -7.57 14.95
N PHE A 27 -37.57 -8.31 14.50
CA PHE A 27 -37.04 -9.47 15.24
C PHE A 27 -36.52 -9.08 16.63
N ARG A 28 -35.79 -7.96 16.76
CA ARG A 28 -35.34 -7.43 18.05
C ARG A 28 -36.49 -7.03 18.97
N SER A 29 -37.53 -6.40 18.41
CA SER A 29 -38.69 -5.97 19.20
C SER A 29 -39.44 -7.14 19.83
N ARG A 30 -39.47 -8.30 19.16
CA ARG A 30 -40.14 -9.53 19.63
C ARG A 30 -39.30 -10.36 20.60
N ASN A 31 -37.99 -10.42 20.38
CA ASN A 31 -37.09 -11.36 21.08
C ASN A 31 -36.29 -10.71 22.23
N GLY A 32 -36.58 -9.45 22.56
CA GLY A 32 -36.05 -8.75 23.75
C GLY A 32 -34.59 -8.27 23.63
N ALA A 33 -33.97 -7.94 24.76
CA ALA A 33 -32.68 -7.23 24.81
C ALA A 33 -31.44 -8.04 24.36
N LYS A 34 -31.55 -9.39 24.28
CA LYS A 34 -30.44 -10.28 23.89
C LYS A 34 -30.93 -11.42 22.97
N PRO A 35 -31.41 -11.11 21.76
CA PRO A 35 -32.13 -12.07 20.92
C PRO A 35 -31.22 -13.19 20.35
N PHE A 36 -29.91 -13.00 20.36
CA PHE A 36 -28.94 -13.95 19.79
C PHE A 36 -28.22 -14.83 20.81
N ARG A 37 -28.62 -14.80 22.09
CA ARG A 37 -27.90 -15.51 23.16
C ARG A 37 -27.72 -17.00 22.88
N ALA A 38 -28.77 -17.67 22.36
CA ALA A 38 -28.72 -19.09 22.03
C ALA A 38 -27.70 -19.43 20.91
N LEU A 39 -27.48 -18.51 19.96
CA LEU A 39 -26.48 -18.69 18.91
C LEU A 39 -25.06 -18.42 19.38
N GLN A 40 -24.88 -17.56 20.40
CA GLN A 40 -23.58 -17.31 21.00
C GLN A 40 -22.98 -18.61 21.57
N ASP A 41 -23.81 -19.46 22.18
CA ASP A 41 -23.40 -20.75 22.73
C ASP A 41 -23.01 -21.78 21.64
N CYS A 42 -23.39 -21.54 20.38
CA CYS A 42 -23.04 -22.35 19.21
C CYS A 42 -21.83 -21.81 18.42
N LEU A 43 -21.22 -20.70 18.84
CA LEU A 43 -20.03 -20.17 18.17
C LEU A 43 -18.80 -21.05 18.46
N ARG A 44 -18.09 -21.44 17.40
CA ARG A 44 -16.86 -22.25 17.47
C ARG A 44 -15.80 -21.68 16.53
N VAL A 45 -14.56 -21.64 16.99
CA VAL A 45 -13.42 -21.13 16.22
C VAL A 45 -12.57 -22.29 15.72
N LYS A 46 -12.30 -22.37 14.41
CA LYS A 46 -11.44 -23.39 13.81
C LYS A 46 -9.97 -22.91 13.70
N PRO A 47 -8.98 -23.66 14.19
CA PRO A 47 -7.57 -23.48 13.84
C PRO A 47 -7.25 -24.14 12.48
N PRO A 48 -6.33 -23.60 11.65
CA PRO A 48 -5.62 -22.33 11.75
C PRO A 48 -6.38 -21.18 11.06
N GLY A 49 -6.44 -19.99 11.68
CA GLY A 49 -7.02 -18.79 11.05
C GLY A 49 -8.09 -18.04 11.85
N GLY A 50 -8.57 -18.56 12.99
CA GLY A 50 -9.40 -17.79 13.92
C GLY A 50 -10.83 -17.48 13.43
N HIS A 51 -11.28 -18.11 12.33
CA HIS A 51 -12.61 -17.89 11.79
C HIS A 51 -13.68 -18.52 12.70
N ALA A 52 -14.66 -17.71 13.11
CA ALA A 52 -15.83 -18.17 13.84
C ALA A 52 -16.85 -18.80 12.88
N SER A 53 -17.34 -19.98 13.28
CA SER A 53 -18.40 -20.73 12.62
C SER A 53 -19.48 -21.07 13.65
N ILE A 54 -20.71 -21.28 13.20
CA ILE A 54 -21.81 -21.77 14.03
C ILE A 54 -21.82 -23.30 13.95
N ARG A 55 -21.67 -23.99 15.08
CA ARG A 55 -21.79 -25.45 15.17
C ARG A 55 -22.51 -25.82 16.46
N ARG A 56 -23.48 -26.74 16.38
CA ARG A 56 -24.14 -27.25 17.59
C ARG A 56 -23.24 -28.27 18.27
N GLU A 57 -22.67 -29.19 17.49
CA GLU A 57 -21.68 -30.16 17.97
C GLU A 57 -20.29 -29.97 17.30
N PRO A 58 -19.16 -30.23 18.00
CA PRO A 58 -17.81 -30.01 17.45
C PRO A 58 -17.54 -30.73 16.12
N ASN A 59 -18.08 -31.94 15.97
CA ASN A 59 -17.86 -32.83 14.82
C ASN A 59 -19.02 -32.79 13.81
N GLU A 60 -20.02 -31.91 13.99
CA GLU A 60 -21.16 -31.83 13.09
C GLU A 60 -20.76 -31.29 11.71
N VAL A 61 -21.29 -31.94 10.66
CA VAL A 61 -21.23 -31.40 9.30
C VAL A 61 -22.61 -30.82 9.00
N PRO A 62 -22.76 -29.48 8.94
CA PRO A 62 -24.05 -28.86 8.67
C PRO A 62 -24.53 -29.24 7.27
N ARG A 63 -25.82 -29.58 7.16
CA ARG A 63 -26.49 -29.95 5.91
C ARG A 63 -27.80 -29.19 5.79
N CYS A 64 -28.21 -28.89 4.57
CA CYS A 64 -29.53 -28.31 4.34
C CYS A 64 -30.63 -29.33 4.71
N GLY A 65 -31.58 -28.92 5.54
CA GLY A 65 -32.72 -29.77 5.95
C GLY A 65 -33.68 -30.14 4.82
N MET A 66 -33.64 -29.44 3.68
CA MET A 66 -34.51 -29.70 2.52
C MET A 66 -33.82 -30.52 1.42
N CYS A 67 -32.59 -30.17 1.02
CA CYS A 67 -31.88 -30.86 -0.07
C CYS A 67 -30.73 -31.79 0.38
N GLY A 68 -30.36 -31.79 1.66
CA GLY A 68 -29.28 -32.63 2.18
C GLY A 68 -27.86 -32.23 1.77
N GLU A 69 -27.69 -31.15 0.99
CA GLU A 69 -26.40 -30.66 0.53
C GLU A 69 -25.52 -30.16 1.69
N SER A 70 -24.25 -30.52 1.64
CA SER A 70 -23.19 -30.06 2.54
C SER A 70 -22.41 -28.90 1.89
N GLY A 71 -22.06 -27.87 2.66
CA GLY A 71 -21.62 -26.53 2.22
C GLY A 71 -20.32 -26.40 1.40
N GLY A 72 -20.17 -27.11 0.28
CA GLY A 72 -19.03 -26.96 -0.64
C GLY A 72 -19.28 -25.95 -1.78
N LEU A 73 -20.49 -25.97 -2.37
CA LEU A 73 -20.88 -25.10 -3.51
C LEU A 73 -22.00 -24.12 -3.14
N THR A 74 -22.73 -24.37 -2.07
CA THR A 74 -23.91 -23.61 -1.62
C THR A 74 -23.74 -23.16 -0.17
N ARG A 75 -24.03 -21.89 0.13
CA ARG A 75 -23.92 -21.38 1.50
C ARG A 75 -25.05 -21.88 2.39
N LEU A 76 -24.74 -22.22 3.63
CA LEU A 76 -25.70 -22.71 4.62
C LEU A 76 -26.00 -21.65 5.68
N TYR A 77 -27.27 -21.51 6.01
CA TYR A 77 -27.79 -20.51 6.94
C TYR A 77 -28.62 -21.19 8.04
N ALA A 78 -28.27 -20.95 9.30
CA ALA A 78 -29.01 -21.43 10.47
C ALA A 78 -30.03 -20.38 10.91
N CYS A 79 -31.32 -20.73 10.92
CA CYS A 79 -32.39 -19.86 11.39
C CYS A 79 -32.21 -19.52 12.87
N VAL A 80 -32.32 -18.24 13.26
CA VAL A 80 -32.14 -17.84 14.66
C VAL A 80 -33.29 -18.33 15.55
N ALA A 81 -34.51 -18.46 15.02
CA ALA A 81 -35.70 -18.79 15.79
C ALA A 81 -35.84 -20.29 16.11
N CYS A 82 -35.50 -21.18 15.17
CA CYS A 82 -35.67 -22.64 15.33
C CYS A 82 -34.40 -23.45 15.06
N ALA A 83 -33.26 -22.78 14.87
CA ALA A 83 -31.95 -23.34 14.57
C ALA A 83 -31.86 -24.14 13.24
N ALA A 84 -32.96 -24.34 12.49
CA ALA A 84 -32.97 -25.11 11.24
C ALA A 84 -31.97 -24.57 10.21
N VAL A 85 -31.24 -25.45 9.53
CA VAL A 85 -30.17 -25.10 8.59
C VAL A 85 -30.66 -25.28 7.15
N HIS A 86 -30.56 -24.22 6.35
CA HIS A 86 -31.03 -24.21 4.96
C HIS A 86 -30.00 -23.57 4.03
N CYS A 87 -29.95 -24.02 2.77
CA CYS A 87 -29.03 -23.44 1.79
C CYS A 87 -29.60 -22.19 1.13
N HIS A 88 -28.70 -21.34 0.64
CA HIS A 88 -29.00 -20.26 -0.29
C HIS A 88 -27.89 -20.21 -1.35
N ALA A 89 -28.28 -20.29 -2.62
CA ALA A 89 -27.39 -20.29 -3.76
C ALA A 89 -27.92 -19.32 -4.82
N PRO A 90 -27.34 -18.11 -4.99
CA PRO A 90 -27.70 -17.20 -6.07
C PRO A 90 -27.16 -17.76 -7.41
N PRO A 91 -27.92 -17.77 -8.53
CA PRO A 91 -29.29 -17.28 -8.75
C PRO A 91 -30.41 -18.33 -8.55
N GLY A 92 -30.10 -19.48 -7.94
CA GLY A 92 -31.03 -20.59 -7.69
C GLY A 92 -31.98 -20.42 -6.50
N THR A 93 -32.66 -21.51 -6.14
CA THR A 93 -33.64 -21.59 -5.05
C THR A 93 -32.99 -21.41 -3.68
N SER A 94 -33.56 -20.52 -2.86
CA SER A 94 -33.15 -20.32 -1.47
C SER A 94 -34.09 -21.05 -0.52
N HIS A 95 -33.65 -22.21 -0.01
CA HIS A 95 -34.38 -22.91 1.05
C HIS A 95 -34.46 -22.09 2.34
N ALA A 96 -33.48 -21.21 2.60
CA ALA A 96 -33.53 -20.28 3.72
C ALA A 96 -34.66 -19.23 3.59
N ALA A 97 -34.90 -18.70 2.39
CA ALA A 97 -36.03 -17.81 2.13
C ALA A 97 -37.37 -18.54 2.23
N VAL A 98 -37.48 -19.73 1.64
CA VAL A 98 -38.68 -20.58 1.73
C VAL A 98 -39.04 -20.91 3.19
N HIS A 99 -38.04 -21.20 4.02
CA HIS A 99 -38.24 -21.43 5.45
C HIS A 99 -38.73 -20.18 6.20
N GLY A 100 -38.19 -19.00 5.85
CA GLY A 100 -38.61 -17.73 6.45
C GLY A 100 -40.04 -17.33 6.06
N GLU A 101 -40.47 -17.68 4.84
CA GLU A 101 -41.79 -17.37 4.29
C GLU A 101 -42.88 -18.39 4.70
N SER A 102 -42.52 -19.66 4.90
CA SER A 102 -43.49 -20.74 5.21
C SER A 102 -43.77 -20.93 6.71
N MET A 103 -42.96 -20.33 7.58
CA MET A 103 -43.12 -20.41 9.04
C MET A 103 -43.75 -19.14 9.60
N SER A 104 -44.28 -19.23 10.83
CA SER A 104 -44.82 -18.07 11.57
C SER A 104 -43.83 -16.90 11.62
N PRO A 105 -44.29 -15.64 11.65
CA PRO A 105 -43.40 -14.49 11.50
C PRO A 105 -42.39 -14.42 12.66
N GLY A 106 -41.11 -14.39 12.31
CA GLY A 106 -39.98 -14.48 13.26
C GLY A 106 -38.79 -15.32 12.77
N HIS A 107 -38.94 -16.03 11.64
CA HIS A 107 -37.89 -16.89 11.05
C HIS A 107 -37.09 -16.21 9.93
N GLU A 108 -37.25 -14.90 9.78
CA GLU A 108 -36.68 -14.07 8.71
C GLU A 108 -35.18 -13.81 8.88
N ILE A 109 -34.64 -14.01 10.08
CA ILE A 109 -33.23 -13.80 10.40
C ILE A 109 -32.55 -15.17 10.55
N ALA A 110 -31.42 -15.31 9.87
CA ALA A 110 -30.56 -16.48 9.92
C ALA A 110 -29.08 -16.06 10.05
N VAL A 111 -28.21 -17.02 10.35
CA VAL A 111 -26.77 -16.82 10.46
C VAL A 111 -26.04 -17.74 9.49
N ASP A 112 -25.11 -17.19 8.71
CA ASP A 112 -24.18 -17.94 7.88
C ASP A 112 -23.34 -18.87 8.76
N VAL A 113 -23.44 -20.17 8.50
CA VAL A 113 -22.87 -21.20 9.37
C VAL A 113 -21.33 -21.17 9.36
N ASP A 114 -20.71 -20.77 8.24
CA ASP A 114 -19.25 -20.79 8.09
C ASP A 114 -18.61 -19.45 8.47
N ARG A 115 -19.34 -18.34 8.38
CA ARG A 115 -18.83 -16.98 8.65
C ARG A 115 -19.35 -16.37 9.95
N ALA A 116 -20.39 -16.95 10.54
CA ALA A 116 -21.15 -16.40 11.65
C ALA A 116 -21.68 -14.98 11.35
N GLU A 117 -22.05 -14.68 10.10
CA GLU A 117 -22.60 -13.39 9.68
C GLU A 117 -24.14 -13.44 9.66
N LEU A 118 -24.82 -12.37 10.07
CA LEU A 118 -26.29 -12.33 10.00
C LEU A 118 -26.78 -12.13 8.56
N PHE A 119 -27.87 -12.81 8.24
CA PHE A 119 -28.52 -12.80 6.95
C PHE A 119 -30.02 -12.66 7.12
N CYS A 120 -30.63 -11.77 6.35
CA CYS A 120 -32.08 -11.64 6.29
C CYS A 120 -32.60 -12.44 5.10
N CYS A 121 -33.38 -13.48 5.40
CA CYS A 121 -34.00 -14.36 4.41
C CYS A 121 -35.01 -13.61 3.51
N ALA A 122 -35.69 -12.59 4.05
CA ALA A 122 -36.66 -11.77 3.33
C ALA A 122 -35.98 -10.76 2.38
N CYS A 123 -34.97 -10.02 2.86
CA CYS A 123 -34.19 -9.10 2.02
C CYS A 123 -33.20 -9.80 1.09
N ARG A 124 -32.91 -11.09 1.35
CA ARG A 124 -31.87 -11.89 0.68
C ARG A 124 -30.50 -11.22 0.71
N ASP A 125 -30.22 -10.50 1.80
CA ASP A 125 -29.00 -9.74 1.98
C ASP A 125 -28.43 -9.90 3.39
N GLN A 126 -27.14 -9.62 3.53
CA GLN A 126 -26.46 -9.59 4.82
C GLN A 126 -26.95 -8.40 5.64
N VAL A 127 -27.20 -8.64 6.92
CA VAL A 127 -27.64 -7.60 7.86
C VAL A 127 -26.65 -7.50 9.01
N TYR A 128 -26.53 -6.31 9.58
CA TYR A 128 -25.54 -6.01 10.60
C TYR A 128 -26.22 -5.76 11.94
N ASP A 129 -25.68 -6.36 13.00
CA ASP A 129 -26.15 -6.17 14.36
C ASP A 129 -24.98 -6.04 15.33
N ARG A 130 -24.88 -4.88 15.98
CA ARG A 130 -23.75 -4.54 16.85
C ARG A 130 -23.57 -5.53 18.00
N ASP A 131 -24.65 -5.99 18.64
CA ASP A 131 -24.55 -6.83 19.83
C ASP A 131 -24.21 -8.28 19.44
N PHE A 132 -24.70 -8.73 18.28
CA PHE A 132 -24.29 -10.02 17.71
C PHE A 132 -22.81 -10.00 17.29
N ASP A 133 -22.38 -8.99 16.53
CA ASP A 133 -20.99 -8.88 16.08
C ASP A 133 -20.02 -8.75 17.26
N ALA A 134 -20.37 -7.97 18.28
CA ALA A 134 -19.60 -7.89 19.52
C ALA A 134 -19.49 -9.26 20.21
N ALA A 135 -20.55 -10.06 20.22
CA ALA A 135 -20.52 -11.39 20.81
C ALA A 135 -19.69 -12.39 20.00
N VAL A 136 -19.68 -12.29 18.67
CA VAL A 136 -18.80 -13.14 17.86
C VAL A 136 -17.35 -12.76 18.04
N VAL A 137 -17.03 -11.46 18.08
CA VAL A 137 -15.68 -10.98 18.40
C VAL A 137 -15.27 -11.47 19.79
N LEU A 138 -16.14 -11.33 20.80
CA LEU A 138 -15.88 -11.84 22.15
C LEU A 138 -15.70 -13.35 22.18
N ALA A 139 -16.48 -14.14 21.43
CA ALA A 139 -16.31 -15.58 21.35
C ALA A 139 -14.99 -15.97 20.64
N GLN A 140 -14.60 -15.23 19.61
CA GLN A 140 -13.29 -15.38 18.95
C GLN A 140 -12.13 -15.05 19.88
N THR A 141 -12.28 -13.99 20.68
CA THR A 141 -11.31 -13.61 21.70
C THR A 141 -11.31 -14.59 22.87
N ALA A 142 -12.47 -15.06 23.33
CA ALA A 142 -12.67 -15.98 24.47
C ALA A 142 -12.20 -17.40 24.18
N ALA A 143 -12.46 -17.93 22.98
CA ALA A 143 -11.88 -19.19 22.51
C ALA A 143 -10.34 -19.10 22.39
N SER A 144 -9.82 -17.87 22.26
CA SER A 144 -8.38 -17.58 22.33
C SER A 144 -7.88 -17.29 23.76
N THR A 145 -8.74 -17.24 24.79
CA THR A 145 -8.37 -16.80 26.16
C THR A 145 -8.88 -17.61 27.37
N LEU A 146 -9.82 -18.55 27.27
CA LEU A 146 -10.31 -19.24 28.48
C LEU A 146 -9.29 -20.27 28.99
N HIS A 147 -8.75 -20.14 30.22
CA HIS A 147 -9.47 -20.27 31.50
C HIS A 147 -9.72 -18.97 32.33
N ALA A 148 -10.97 -18.47 32.29
CA ALA A 148 -11.83 -17.80 33.32
C ALA A 148 -11.35 -16.59 34.21
N PRO A 149 -12.25 -15.87 34.94
CA PRO A 149 -13.49 -15.18 34.52
C PRO A 149 -13.59 -13.67 34.96
N SER A 150 -14.36 -12.91 34.17
CA SER A 150 -15.13 -11.66 34.41
C SER A 150 -14.77 -10.66 35.53
N SER A 151 -14.44 -9.43 35.16
CA SER A 151 -14.81 -8.22 35.93
C SER A 151 -15.17 -7.03 35.02
N ILE A 152 -16.10 -6.24 35.54
CA ILE A 152 -16.90 -5.18 34.89
C ILE A 152 -16.03 -3.96 34.57
N VAL A 153 -16.05 -3.47 33.32
CA VAL A 153 -15.44 -2.19 32.93
C VAL A 153 -16.52 -1.15 32.66
N ARG A 154 -16.45 -0.05 33.42
CA ARG A 154 -17.32 1.14 33.35
C ARG A 154 -16.95 2.03 32.15
N SER A 155 -17.95 2.65 31.57
CA SER A 155 -17.87 3.68 30.52
C SER A 155 -17.38 5.04 31.06
N PRO A 156 -16.52 5.79 30.34
CA PRO A 156 -16.34 7.21 30.53
C PRO A 156 -17.14 8.05 29.53
N HIS A 157 -17.64 9.18 30.03
CA HIS A 157 -18.42 10.24 29.38
C HIS A 157 -17.58 11.03 28.35
N PRO A 158 -18.17 11.63 27.28
CA PRO A 158 -17.42 12.49 26.37
C PRO A 158 -17.36 13.94 26.88
N GLU A 159 -16.15 14.53 26.89
CA GLU A 159 -15.95 15.96 27.04
C GLU A 159 -15.73 16.66 25.69
N ASN A 160 -16.28 17.87 25.61
CA ASN A 160 -16.45 18.70 24.42
C ASN A 160 -15.13 19.33 23.94
N LEU A 161 -14.83 19.21 22.64
CA LEU A 161 -13.83 20.05 21.96
C LEU A 161 -14.48 20.91 20.86
N ARG A 162 -14.31 22.22 21.02
CA ARG A 162 -14.94 23.30 20.24
C ARG A 162 -14.38 23.37 18.81
N LYS A 163 -15.30 23.41 17.83
CA LYS A 163 -15.06 23.61 16.38
C LYS A 163 -14.37 24.96 16.10
N ARG A 164 -13.25 24.96 15.36
CA ARG A 164 -12.74 26.15 14.66
C ARG A 164 -13.31 26.22 13.24
N ARG A 165 -13.70 27.44 12.85
CA ARG A 165 -14.38 27.83 11.61
C ARG A 165 -13.44 27.69 10.39
N ARG A 166 -13.88 27.02 9.31
CA ARG A 166 -13.21 27.02 7.99
C ARG A 166 -13.25 28.43 7.40
N VAL A 167 -12.14 28.85 6.80
CA VAL A 167 -12.07 30.05 5.95
C VAL A 167 -12.35 29.62 4.52
N ASP A 168 -13.22 30.36 3.83
CA ASP A 168 -13.65 30.04 2.46
C ASP A 168 -12.52 30.24 1.43
N TYR A 169 -12.40 29.28 0.53
CA TYR A 169 -11.49 29.30 -0.60
C TYR A 169 -11.95 30.31 -1.66
N ARG A 170 -11.06 31.21 -2.08
CA ARG A 170 -11.25 32.07 -3.24
C ARG A 170 -10.21 31.73 -4.31
N PRO A 171 -10.60 31.51 -5.58
CA PRO A 171 -9.66 31.33 -6.68
C PRO A 171 -8.80 32.58 -6.86
N TRP A 172 -7.49 32.40 -7.05
CA TRP A 172 -6.57 33.49 -7.36
C TRP A 172 -6.67 33.86 -8.83
N THR A 173 -6.84 35.15 -9.12
CA THR A 173 -6.85 35.71 -10.49
C THR A 173 -5.72 36.72 -10.61
N PRO A 174 -4.80 36.55 -11.58
CA PRO A 174 -3.66 37.44 -11.72
C PRO A 174 -4.08 38.85 -12.15
N ASP A 175 -3.38 39.83 -11.58
CA ASP A 175 -3.57 41.24 -11.89
C ASP A 175 -3.02 41.60 -13.28
N PRO A 176 -3.37 42.77 -13.85
CA PRO A 176 -2.93 43.17 -15.19
C PRO A 176 -1.41 43.32 -15.34
N ARG A 177 -0.67 43.64 -14.27
CA ARG A 177 0.81 43.74 -14.27
C ARG A 177 1.44 42.35 -14.20
N GLU A 178 0.86 41.43 -13.44
CA GLU A 178 1.26 40.03 -13.37
C GLU A 178 1.06 39.32 -14.71
N ARG A 179 0.00 39.63 -15.46
CA ARG A 179 -0.18 39.11 -16.83
C ARG A 179 0.90 39.60 -17.80
N VAL A 180 1.31 40.86 -17.69
CA VAL A 180 2.38 41.41 -18.54
C VAL A 180 3.72 40.75 -18.20
N LEU A 181 4.03 40.58 -16.90
CA LEU A 181 5.22 39.85 -16.45
C LEU A 181 5.22 38.38 -16.89
N MET A 182 4.07 37.70 -16.85
CA MET A 182 3.92 36.35 -17.39
C MET A 182 4.09 36.30 -18.91
N GLY A 183 3.68 37.33 -19.66
CA GLY A 183 3.89 37.41 -21.10
C GLY A 183 5.35 37.68 -21.51
N SER A 184 6.11 38.40 -20.67
CA SER A 184 7.49 38.79 -20.96
C SER A 184 8.53 37.74 -20.52
N CYS A 185 8.26 36.99 -19.44
CA CYS A 185 9.21 36.07 -18.80
C CYS A 185 8.84 34.59 -18.95
N SER A 186 7.65 34.29 -19.46
CA SER A 186 7.25 32.93 -19.81
C SER A 186 7.05 32.94 -21.31
N SER A 187 7.97 32.31 -22.04
CA SER A 187 7.54 31.69 -23.29
C SER A 187 6.51 30.64 -22.85
N PRO A 188 5.20 30.76 -23.17
CA PRO A 188 4.39 29.57 -23.15
C PRO A 188 5.14 28.57 -24.05
N LEU A 189 5.22 27.30 -23.63
CA LEU A 189 5.68 26.24 -24.52
C LEU A 189 4.76 26.29 -25.74
N ASN A 190 5.18 27.04 -26.77
CA ASN A 190 4.38 27.26 -27.95
C ASN A 190 4.20 25.88 -28.57
N ALA A 191 2.98 25.36 -28.47
CA ALA A 191 2.58 24.15 -29.17
C ALA A 191 2.85 24.25 -30.69
N THR A 192 3.04 25.48 -31.20
CA THR A 192 3.37 25.81 -32.59
C THR A 192 4.86 25.78 -32.94
N VAL A 193 5.80 25.84 -31.98
CA VAL A 193 7.24 25.64 -32.28
C VAL A 193 7.62 24.14 -32.22
N LEU A 194 6.73 23.31 -31.69
CA LEU A 194 6.81 21.84 -31.79
C LEU A 194 6.60 21.30 -33.22
N ASP A 195 6.30 22.18 -34.18
CA ASP A 195 5.94 21.77 -35.55
C ASP A 195 7.06 21.98 -36.58
N SER A 196 8.27 22.39 -36.18
CA SER A 196 9.34 22.63 -37.16
C SER A 196 10.68 21.99 -36.84
N CYS A 197 10.93 21.48 -35.63
CA CYS A 197 12.07 20.60 -35.33
C CYS A 197 11.71 19.59 -34.23
N SER A 198 11.75 18.30 -34.57
CA SER A 198 11.68 17.11 -33.69
C SER A 198 10.29 16.68 -33.15
N ARG A 199 9.50 16.01 -34.02
CA ARG A 199 8.24 15.34 -33.68
C ARG A 199 8.40 14.03 -32.87
N ASP A 200 9.61 13.55 -32.58
CA ASP A 200 9.80 12.14 -32.22
C ASP A 200 10.00 11.82 -30.72
N PHE A 201 10.29 12.79 -29.83
CA PHE A 201 10.64 12.47 -28.43
C PHE A 201 9.96 13.35 -27.37
N PRO A 202 9.41 12.78 -26.28
CA PRO A 202 8.86 13.50 -25.13
C PRO A 202 9.78 14.57 -24.52
N ALA A 203 9.18 15.62 -23.94
CA ALA A 203 9.89 16.67 -23.22
C ALA A 203 10.52 16.15 -21.91
N GLY A 204 11.68 16.68 -21.54
CA GLY A 204 12.44 16.26 -20.36
C GLY A 204 13.33 15.03 -20.57
N LEU A 205 13.26 14.36 -21.73
CA LEU A 205 14.21 13.30 -22.08
C LEU A 205 15.57 13.91 -22.43
N ARG A 206 16.48 13.87 -21.45
CA ARG A 206 17.84 14.40 -21.53
C ARG A 206 18.80 13.48 -20.78
N GLY A 207 19.91 13.12 -21.41
CA GLY A 207 20.96 12.31 -20.76
C GLY A 207 21.71 13.09 -19.67
N LEU A 208 22.33 12.37 -18.74
CA LEU A 208 23.18 12.94 -17.68
C LEU A 208 24.62 12.48 -17.86
N ASN A 209 25.57 13.42 -17.93
CA ASN A 209 26.97 13.06 -18.11
C ASN A 209 27.47 12.28 -16.90
N ASN A 210 28.20 11.20 -17.16
CA ASN A 210 28.93 10.51 -16.11
C ASN A 210 30.18 11.32 -15.75
N LEU A 211 30.29 11.72 -14.49
CA LEU A 211 31.41 12.49 -13.95
C LEU A 211 32.47 11.60 -13.27
N GLY A 212 32.51 10.31 -13.64
CA GLY A 212 33.40 9.29 -13.09
C GLY A 212 32.63 8.01 -12.78
N ASN A 213 32.28 7.82 -11.50
CA ASN A 213 31.50 6.68 -11.00
C ASN A 213 30.07 7.10 -10.62
N THR A 214 29.45 7.99 -11.39
CA THR A 214 28.18 8.64 -11.02
C THR A 214 26.92 7.97 -11.57
N CYS A 215 27.04 6.79 -12.18
CA CYS A 215 25.88 6.10 -12.77
C CYS A 215 24.81 5.73 -11.73
N PHE A 216 25.19 5.40 -10.49
CA PHE A 216 24.23 5.19 -9.38
C PHE A 216 23.38 6.45 -9.15
N MET A 217 23.99 7.64 -9.13
CA MET A 217 23.32 8.91 -8.98
C MET A 217 22.46 9.23 -10.20
N ASN A 218 23.03 9.15 -11.41
CA ASN A 218 22.33 9.46 -12.65
C ASN A 218 21.08 8.60 -12.82
N SER A 219 21.16 7.30 -12.52
CA SER A 219 20.03 6.37 -12.64
C SER A 219 18.85 6.77 -11.74
N VAL A 220 19.11 7.13 -10.48
CA VAL A 220 18.09 7.59 -9.54
C VAL A 220 17.57 8.98 -9.90
N LEU A 221 18.46 9.91 -10.27
CA LEU A 221 18.07 11.25 -10.70
C LEU A 221 17.12 11.20 -11.91
N GLN A 222 17.37 10.32 -12.88
CA GLN A 222 16.45 10.10 -14.00
C GLN A 222 15.06 9.64 -13.52
N ALA A 223 14.98 8.70 -12.58
CA ALA A 223 13.69 8.29 -12.01
C ALA A 223 12.98 9.43 -11.27
N LEU A 224 13.71 10.25 -10.51
CA LEU A 224 13.16 11.38 -9.77
C LEU A 224 12.70 12.54 -10.66
N LEU A 225 13.48 12.88 -11.70
CA LEU A 225 13.14 13.93 -12.68
C LEU A 225 11.85 13.61 -13.44
N HIS A 226 11.56 12.33 -13.64
CA HIS A 226 10.36 11.85 -14.31
C HIS A 226 9.24 11.46 -13.34
N THR A 227 9.40 11.70 -12.05
CA THR A 227 8.34 11.52 -11.04
C THR A 227 7.33 12.68 -11.14
N PRO A 228 6.07 12.46 -11.59
CA PRO A 228 5.16 13.57 -11.91
C PRO A 228 4.85 14.52 -10.74
N PRO A 229 4.60 14.04 -9.50
CA PRO A 229 4.40 14.93 -8.36
C PRO A 229 5.60 15.82 -8.03
N LEU A 230 6.83 15.29 -8.13
CA LEU A 230 8.06 16.06 -7.93
C LEU A 230 8.26 17.08 -9.04
N ARG A 231 8.14 16.63 -10.30
CA ARG A 231 8.23 17.50 -11.48
C ARG A 231 7.29 18.69 -11.35
N ASN A 232 6.02 18.43 -11.03
CA ASN A 232 5.03 19.48 -10.89
C ASN A 232 5.36 20.43 -9.72
N TYR A 233 5.93 19.93 -8.63
CA TYR A 233 6.33 20.75 -7.49
C TYR A 233 7.44 21.76 -7.85
N PHE A 234 8.52 21.29 -8.48
CA PHE A 234 9.65 22.17 -8.85
C PHE A 234 9.29 23.09 -10.02
N LEU A 235 8.65 22.57 -11.07
CA LEU A 235 8.25 23.41 -12.23
C LEU A 235 7.12 24.41 -11.93
N SER A 236 6.37 24.24 -10.83
CA SER A 236 5.40 25.25 -10.35
C SER A 236 6.00 26.25 -9.36
N ASP A 237 7.33 26.32 -9.28
CA ASP A 237 8.09 27.28 -8.47
C ASP A 237 7.73 27.22 -6.97
N ARG A 238 7.28 26.05 -6.49
CA ARG A 238 6.99 25.83 -5.05
C ARG A 238 8.26 25.84 -4.20
N HIS A 239 9.42 25.61 -4.82
CA HIS A 239 10.74 25.82 -4.23
C HIS A 239 11.54 26.82 -5.09
N ASN A 240 11.21 28.09 -4.96
CA ASN A 240 11.92 29.12 -5.70
C ASN A 240 13.35 29.32 -5.15
N ARG A 241 14.36 29.02 -5.98
CA ARG A 241 15.78 29.14 -5.66
C ARG A 241 16.20 30.55 -5.21
N TYR A 242 15.64 31.60 -5.81
CA TYR A 242 15.97 33.00 -5.49
C TYR A 242 15.46 33.39 -4.09
N TYR A 243 14.23 32.98 -3.74
CA TYR A 243 13.68 33.21 -2.41
C TYR A 243 14.37 32.35 -1.35
N CYS A 244 14.74 31.10 -1.67
CA CYS A 244 15.45 30.21 -0.75
C CYS A 244 16.82 30.78 -0.36
N GLN A 245 17.58 31.28 -1.35
CA GLN A 245 18.89 31.91 -1.11
C GLN A 245 18.77 33.20 -0.28
N LYS A 246 17.73 34.02 -0.50
CA LYS A 246 17.46 35.24 0.26
C LYS A 246 16.98 35.00 1.70
N LYS A 247 16.17 33.97 1.95
CA LYS A 247 15.74 33.63 3.32
C LYS A 247 16.90 33.19 4.20
N SER A 248 17.85 32.47 3.62
CA SER A 248 19.04 32.01 4.35
C SER A 248 19.95 33.16 4.81
N THR A 249 19.88 34.34 4.19
CA THR A 249 20.67 35.51 4.56
C THR A 249 20.08 36.28 5.75
N VAL A 250 18.76 36.19 5.99
CA VAL A 250 18.07 36.97 7.03
C VAL A 250 18.09 36.28 8.41
N VAL A 251 18.10 34.94 8.46
CA VAL A 251 18.02 34.18 9.72
C VAL A 251 19.32 34.22 10.55
N ASN A 252 20.47 34.51 9.93
CA ASN A 252 21.77 34.54 10.62
C ASN A 252 22.07 35.85 11.37
N ASN A 253 21.21 36.87 11.33
CA ASN A 253 21.44 38.11 12.11
C ASN A 253 21.18 37.96 13.62
N GLY A 254 20.81 36.76 14.10
CA GLY A 254 20.54 36.48 15.52
C GLY A 254 21.65 35.75 16.28
N SER A 255 22.70 35.26 15.61
CA SER A 255 23.80 34.53 16.26
C SER A 255 25.14 35.10 15.82
N LYS A 256 25.76 35.89 16.70
CA LYS A 256 27.16 36.32 16.59
C LYS A 256 28.05 35.06 16.66
N SER A 257 28.42 34.52 15.51
CA SER A 257 29.57 33.61 15.39
C SER A 257 30.46 34.12 14.26
N ASN A 258 31.75 34.16 14.58
CA ASN A 258 32.88 34.75 13.86
C ASN A 258 32.80 34.78 12.33
N ALA A 259 33.36 35.86 11.79
CA ALA A 259 33.65 36.10 10.39
C ALA A 259 34.34 34.89 9.73
N GLY A 260 33.53 34.06 9.06
CA GLY A 260 33.96 33.14 8.02
C GLY A 260 33.61 33.72 6.64
N ASN A 261 34.42 33.40 5.64
CA ASN A 261 34.40 33.94 4.27
C ASN A 261 33.01 34.13 3.64
N PRO A 262 32.82 35.15 2.77
CA PRO A 262 31.56 35.45 2.07
C PRO A 262 31.16 34.42 0.99
N THR A 263 31.85 33.28 0.90
CA THR A 263 31.60 32.22 -0.09
C THR A 263 30.69 31.10 0.39
N ASP A 264 30.30 31.09 1.67
CA ASP A 264 29.43 30.04 2.23
C ASP A 264 27.93 30.34 1.95
N SER A 265 27.59 30.40 0.67
CA SER A 265 26.19 30.34 0.23
C SER A 265 25.65 28.96 0.60
N ARG A 266 25.02 28.84 1.78
CA ARG A 266 24.49 27.57 2.32
C ARG A 266 23.80 26.75 1.23
N ILE A 267 24.44 25.64 0.92
CA ILE A 267 24.11 24.72 -0.16
C ILE A 267 22.73 24.09 0.05
N CYS A 268 21.94 23.98 -1.02
CA CYS A 268 20.56 23.54 -0.96
C CYS A 268 20.25 22.51 -2.04
N LEU A 269 20.13 21.25 -1.66
CA LEU A 269 19.78 20.19 -2.61
C LEU A 269 18.48 20.48 -3.36
N ALA A 270 17.47 21.04 -2.68
CA ALA A 270 16.22 21.43 -3.33
C ALA A 270 16.41 22.57 -4.37
N CYS A 271 17.38 23.47 -4.20
CA CYS A 271 17.66 24.52 -5.20
C CYS A 271 18.39 23.93 -6.41
N ASP A 272 19.29 22.98 -6.18
CA ASP A 272 20.01 22.32 -7.26
C ASP A 272 19.10 21.37 -8.04
N MET A 273 18.14 20.73 -7.36
CA MET A 273 17.04 20.01 -8.00
C MET A 273 16.18 20.93 -8.86
N ASP A 274 15.75 22.08 -8.33
CA ASP A 274 14.99 23.08 -9.10
C ASP A 274 15.75 23.53 -10.36
N ALA A 275 17.05 23.80 -10.23
CA ALA A 275 17.91 24.15 -11.36
C ALA A 275 18.01 23.01 -12.39
N MET A 276 18.11 21.76 -11.93
CA MET A 276 18.16 20.59 -12.79
C MET A 276 16.83 20.34 -13.50
N PHE A 277 15.68 20.45 -12.82
CA PHE A 277 14.36 20.40 -13.44
C PHE A 277 14.23 21.47 -14.52
N SER A 278 14.64 22.71 -14.22
CA SER A 278 14.63 23.79 -15.20
C SER A 278 15.50 23.49 -16.43
N ALA A 279 16.69 22.93 -16.23
CA ALA A 279 17.62 22.59 -17.32
C ALA A 279 17.13 21.42 -18.17
N VAL A 280 16.62 20.36 -17.55
CA VAL A 280 16.13 19.15 -18.23
C VAL A 280 14.85 19.43 -19.03
N PHE A 281 13.96 20.29 -18.51
CA PHE A 281 12.72 20.68 -19.19
C PHE A 281 12.83 21.97 -20.03
N SER A 282 14.04 22.51 -20.23
CA SER A 282 14.28 23.71 -21.06
C SER A 282 14.07 23.49 -22.56
N GLY A 283 14.03 22.23 -23.01
CA GLY A 283 13.98 21.85 -24.42
C GLY A 283 15.34 21.48 -25.02
N ASP A 284 16.44 21.81 -24.33
CA ASP A 284 17.79 21.39 -24.70
C ASP A 284 17.99 19.89 -24.49
N ARG A 285 18.53 19.22 -25.51
CA ARG A 285 18.74 17.76 -25.57
C ARG A 285 20.20 17.35 -25.33
N THR A 286 21.12 18.31 -25.29
CA THR A 286 22.53 18.01 -25.02
C THR A 286 22.67 17.37 -23.63
N PRO A 287 23.52 16.36 -23.43
CA PRO A 287 23.69 15.76 -22.11
C PRO A 287 23.99 16.80 -21.02
N TYR A 288 23.29 16.72 -19.88
CA TYR A 288 23.43 17.66 -18.76
C TYR A 288 24.46 17.13 -17.75
N SER A 289 25.34 18.00 -17.26
CA SER A 289 26.33 17.65 -16.25
C SER A 289 25.86 18.07 -14.84
N PRO A 290 25.43 17.15 -13.97
CA PRO A 290 24.95 17.47 -12.61
C PRO A 290 26.09 17.76 -11.61
N ALA A 291 27.17 18.42 -12.03
CA ALA A 291 28.36 18.64 -11.21
C ALA A 291 28.08 19.47 -9.95
N LYS A 292 27.27 20.52 -10.08
CA LYS A 292 26.87 21.36 -8.94
C LYS A 292 26.02 20.60 -7.93
N PHE A 293 25.13 19.73 -8.43
CA PHE A 293 24.32 18.87 -7.57
C PHE A 293 25.19 17.85 -6.84
N LEU A 294 26.13 17.20 -7.54
CA LEU A 294 27.05 16.23 -6.95
C LEU A 294 27.88 16.85 -5.81
N TYR A 295 28.47 18.02 -6.05
CA TYR A 295 29.20 18.77 -5.03
C TYR A 295 28.32 19.05 -3.81
N SER A 296 27.08 19.46 -4.07
CA SER A 296 26.13 19.79 -3.02
C SER A 296 25.74 18.56 -2.20
N TRP A 297 25.49 17.43 -2.85
CA TRP A 297 25.18 16.16 -2.19
C TRP A 297 26.34 15.65 -1.33
N TRP A 298 27.58 15.73 -1.80
CA TRP A 298 28.76 15.37 -1.00
C TRP A 298 28.90 16.18 0.30
N GLN A 299 28.46 17.45 0.29
CA GLN A 299 28.48 18.27 1.51
C GLN A 299 27.38 17.86 2.51
N HIS A 300 26.26 17.31 2.04
CA HIS A 300 25.18 16.80 2.90
C HIS A 300 25.47 15.36 3.38
N ALA A 301 26.06 14.52 2.53
CA ALA A 301 26.37 13.12 2.81
C ALA A 301 27.88 12.89 2.80
N ALA A 302 28.59 13.52 3.74
CA ALA A 302 30.05 13.48 3.80
C ALA A 302 30.63 12.06 3.97
N ASN A 303 29.86 11.13 4.54
CA ASN A 303 30.21 9.71 4.64
C ASN A 303 30.17 8.96 3.29
N LEU A 304 29.37 9.46 2.33
CA LEU A 304 29.22 8.92 0.99
C LEU A 304 29.97 9.74 -0.06
N ALA A 305 30.67 10.79 0.38
CA ALA A 305 31.44 11.70 -0.46
C ALA A 305 32.76 11.08 -0.91
N SER A 306 32.67 10.06 -1.75
CA SER A 306 33.83 9.45 -2.40
C SER A 306 33.66 9.44 -3.92
N TYR A 307 34.79 9.28 -4.62
CA TYR A 307 34.82 9.02 -6.06
C TYR A 307 34.53 7.54 -6.39
N GLU A 308 34.20 6.73 -5.37
CA GLU A 308 33.94 5.30 -5.52
C GLU A 308 32.50 5.04 -5.96
N GLN A 309 32.23 3.82 -6.38
CA GLN A 309 30.87 3.38 -6.70
C GLN A 309 30.06 3.24 -5.41
N GLN A 310 28.82 3.72 -5.43
CA GLN A 310 27.90 3.68 -4.29
C GLN A 310 26.61 2.95 -4.66
N ASP A 311 25.84 2.59 -3.63
CA ASP A 311 24.53 1.96 -3.82
C ASP A 311 23.48 2.99 -4.24
N ALA A 312 22.71 2.69 -5.29
CA ALA A 312 21.66 3.58 -5.80
C ALA A 312 20.50 3.76 -4.79
N HIS A 313 20.15 2.74 -4.01
CA HIS A 313 19.12 2.82 -2.97
C HIS A 313 19.59 3.73 -1.83
N GLU A 314 20.84 3.59 -1.37
CA GLU A 314 21.39 4.46 -0.34
C GLU A 314 21.44 5.93 -0.79
N PHE A 315 21.85 6.19 -2.04
CA PHE A 315 21.79 7.52 -2.63
C PHE A 315 20.36 8.08 -2.64
N PHE A 316 19.36 7.27 -3.03
CA PHE A 316 17.95 7.67 -3.06
C PHE A 316 17.46 8.10 -1.66
N ILE A 317 17.72 7.30 -0.63
CA ILE A 317 17.30 7.62 0.75
C ILE A 317 18.01 8.88 1.25
N SER A 318 19.35 8.95 1.11
CA SER A 318 20.16 10.10 1.49
C SER A 318 19.67 11.41 0.84
N MET A 319 19.27 11.33 -0.43
CA MET A 319 18.75 12.48 -1.16
C MET A 319 17.39 12.96 -0.63
N LEU A 320 16.46 12.04 -0.32
CA LEU A 320 15.16 12.41 0.26
C LEU A 320 15.32 13.05 1.65
N ASP A 321 16.23 12.51 2.46
CA ASP A 321 16.59 13.06 3.77
C ASP A 321 17.18 14.47 3.66
N GLY A 322 18.07 14.68 2.68
CA GLY A 322 18.64 16.00 2.39
C GLY A 322 17.60 17.05 1.96
N ILE A 323 16.52 16.63 1.29
CA ILE A 323 15.37 17.52 1.00
C ILE A 323 14.55 17.81 2.27
N HIS A 324 14.43 16.83 3.16
CA HIS A 324 13.67 16.96 4.40
C HIS A 324 14.35 17.86 5.44
N GLU A 325 15.65 17.70 5.70
CA GLU A 325 16.37 18.38 6.79
C GLU A 325 16.27 19.91 6.72
N LYS A 326 16.21 20.46 5.50
CA LYS A 326 16.12 21.91 5.30
C LYS A 326 14.73 22.48 5.62
N VAL A 327 13.68 21.67 5.56
CA VAL A 327 12.30 22.12 5.82
C VAL A 327 12.00 22.20 7.32
N GLU A 328 12.60 21.34 8.14
CA GLU A 328 12.49 21.40 9.61
C GLU A 328 13.14 22.66 10.20
N LYS A 329 14.23 23.17 9.58
CA LYS A 329 14.87 24.43 9.99
C LYS A 329 13.99 25.67 9.75
N ASP A 330 12.99 25.59 8.86
CA ASP A 330 12.07 26.69 8.53
C ASP A 330 10.77 26.69 9.38
N ARG A 331 10.49 25.64 10.17
CA ARG A 331 9.21 25.49 10.89
C ARG A 331 9.38 25.11 12.37
N ARG A 332 9.51 26.12 13.25
CA ARG A 332 9.11 25.99 14.67
C ARG A 332 7.57 25.94 14.79
N LYS A 333 6.92 24.91 14.24
CA LYS A 333 5.50 24.60 14.49
C LYS A 333 5.36 23.13 14.88
N THR A 334 4.64 22.93 15.97
CA THR A 334 4.26 21.66 16.62
C THR A 334 4.00 20.54 15.61
N GLN A 335 4.93 19.59 15.54
CA GLN A 335 4.76 18.35 14.79
C GLN A 335 3.54 17.58 15.32
N SER A 336 2.53 17.41 14.48
CA SER A 336 1.75 16.19 14.51
C SER A 336 2.67 15.08 13.99
N GLN A 337 3.21 14.26 14.89
CA GLN A 337 4.02 13.09 14.55
C GLN A 337 3.30 12.26 13.47
N GLY A 338 3.99 11.98 12.36
CA GLY A 338 3.64 10.87 11.46
C GLY A 338 2.74 11.13 10.24
N ASN A 339 2.27 12.35 9.97
CA ASN A 339 1.25 12.53 8.90
C ASN A 339 1.80 12.71 7.45
N GLY A 340 3.13 12.71 7.24
CA GLY A 340 3.74 12.72 5.90
C GLY A 340 3.67 14.05 5.11
N ASP A 341 3.18 15.14 5.72
CA ASP A 341 2.99 16.45 5.06
C ASP A 341 4.11 17.47 5.34
N CYS A 342 5.27 17.03 5.87
CA CYS A 342 6.34 17.95 6.27
C CYS A 342 7.10 18.55 5.09
N CYS A 343 7.39 17.78 4.04
CA CYS A 343 8.12 18.22 2.85
C CYS A 343 7.61 17.54 1.56
N VAL A 344 8.10 17.98 0.40
CA VAL A 344 7.70 17.38 -0.88
C VAL A 344 8.07 15.90 -0.98
N ALA A 345 9.23 15.50 -0.45
CA ALA A 345 9.67 14.11 -0.45
C ALA A 345 8.68 13.21 0.31
N HIS A 346 8.34 13.56 1.55
CA HIS A 346 7.37 12.82 2.34
C HIS A 346 5.97 12.86 1.73
N ARG A 347 5.53 13.98 1.16
CA ARG A 347 4.22 14.05 0.50
C ARG A 347 4.11 13.09 -0.70
N VAL A 348 5.21 12.83 -1.39
CA VAL A 348 5.24 12.01 -2.60
C VAL A 348 5.50 10.53 -2.28
N PHE A 349 6.50 10.24 -1.47
CA PHE A 349 7.00 8.89 -1.20
C PHE A 349 6.60 8.33 0.16
N SER A 350 6.11 9.13 1.12
CA SER A 350 5.79 8.62 2.45
C SER A 350 4.52 7.78 2.45
N GLY A 351 4.69 6.51 2.79
CA GLY A 351 3.64 5.61 3.22
C GLY A 351 3.70 5.37 4.74
N ILE A 352 2.71 4.65 5.25
CA ILE A 352 2.68 4.17 6.63
C ILE A 352 2.48 2.66 6.60
N LEU A 353 3.42 1.92 7.17
CA LEU A 353 3.30 0.50 7.44
C LEU A 353 2.64 0.29 8.81
N ARG A 354 1.87 -0.79 8.93
CA ARG A 354 1.29 -1.27 10.18
C ARG A 354 1.90 -2.63 10.50
N SER A 355 2.55 -2.74 11.66
CA SER A 355 3.09 -3.98 12.19
C SER A 355 2.20 -4.47 13.32
N ASP A 356 1.59 -5.64 13.14
CA ASP A 356 0.77 -6.29 14.16
C ASP A 356 1.55 -7.48 14.76
N VAL A 357 1.77 -7.45 16.07
CA VAL A 357 2.38 -8.55 16.85
C VAL A 357 1.32 -9.18 17.74
N MET A 358 0.92 -10.41 17.40
CA MET A 358 -0.10 -11.17 18.10
C MET A 358 0.52 -12.21 19.02
N CYS A 359 0.18 -12.17 20.30
CA CYS A 359 0.52 -13.23 21.25
C CYS A 359 -0.24 -14.51 20.90
N MET A 360 0.47 -15.63 20.72
CA MET A 360 -0.14 -16.92 20.38
C MET A 360 -0.87 -17.56 21.57
N ALA A 361 -0.57 -17.14 22.80
CA ALA A 361 -1.16 -17.71 24.02
C ALA A 361 -2.50 -17.07 24.41
N CYS A 362 -2.66 -15.76 24.24
CA CYS A 362 -3.86 -15.02 24.65
C CYS A 362 -4.54 -14.23 23.52
N GLY A 363 -3.98 -14.20 22.32
CA GLY A 363 -4.53 -13.45 21.18
C GLY A 363 -4.39 -11.93 21.25
N PHE A 364 -3.79 -11.36 22.31
CA PHE A 364 -3.55 -9.92 22.39
C PHE A 364 -2.66 -9.45 21.23
N THR A 365 -3.10 -8.39 20.54
CA THR A 365 -2.39 -7.82 19.39
C THR A 365 -1.82 -6.45 19.76
N SER A 366 -0.50 -6.29 19.64
CA SER A 366 0.19 -5.02 19.72
C SER A 366 0.39 -4.46 18.31
N THR A 367 -0.11 -3.25 18.05
CA THR A 367 0.01 -2.61 16.73
C THR A 367 0.96 -1.42 16.80
N THR A 368 1.92 -1.35 15.87
CA THR A 368 2.81 -0.20 15.67
C THR A 368 2.66 0.35 14.25
N TYR A 369 2.88 1.65 14.10
CA TYR A 369 2.80 2.36 12.82
C TYR A 369 4.16 2.96 12.46
N ASP A 370 4.72 2.50 11.34
CA ASP A 370 6.07 2.83 10.93
C ASP A 370 6.02 3.60 9.59
N PRO A 371 6.40 4.90 9.57
CA PRO A 371 6.55 5.64 8.32
C PRO A 371 7.60 5.01 7.42
N CYS A 372 7.35 4.95 6.11
CA CYS A 372 8.31 4.46 5.13
C CYS A 372 8.35 5.34 3.88
N VAL A 373 9.49 5.42 3.20
CA VAL A 373 9.63 6.08 1.87
C VAL A 373 9.86 5.07 0.74
N ASP A 374 10.24 3.84 1.10
CA ASP A 374 10.40 2.70 0.23
C ASP A 374 9.95 1.40 0.92
N ILE A 375 9.78 0.34 0.13
CA ILE A 375 9.57 -1.01 0.64
C ILE A 375 10.67 -1.91 0.05
N SER A 376 11.54 -2.39 0.92
CA SER A 376 12.63 -3.30 0.57
C SER A 376 12.18 -4.76 0.65
N LEU A 377 12.18 -5.46 -0.49
CA LEU A 377 11.62 -6.79 -0.67
C LEU A 377 12.71 -7.87 -0.81
N ASP A 378 12.51 -8.98 -0.11
CA ASP A 378 13.38 -10.16 -0.19
C ASP A 378 12.98 -11.07 -1.36
N LEU A 379 13.99 -11.56 -2.11
CA LEU A 379 13.78 -12.60 -3.11
C LEU A 379 13.57 -13.96 -2.43
N GLU A 380 12.78 -14.84 -3.06
CA GLU A 380 12.64 -16.21 -2.57
C GLU A 380 13.98 -16.96 -2.65
N PRO A 381 14.42 -17.68 -1.61
CA PRO A 381 15.60 -18.54 -1.73
C PRO A 381 15.33 -19.67 -2.73
N ASN A 382 16.36 -20.09 -3.47
CA ASN A 382 16.23 -21.23 -4.41
C ASN A 382 15.82 -22.48 -3.61
N GLN A 383 14.65 -23.06 -3.86
CA GLN A 383 14.41 -24.47 -3.55
C GLN A 383 15.18 -25.32 -4.56
N GLY A 384 16.49 -25.42 -4.36
CA GLY A 384 17.40 -26.21 -5.16
C GLY A 384 18.49 -26.76 -4.24
N GLY A 385 18.17 -27.82 -3.50
CA GLY A 385 19.11 -28.47 -2.58
C GLY A 385 18.48 -29.53 -1.68
N SER A 386 18.34 -30.76 -2.22
CA SER A 386 18.29 -32.04 -1.49
C SER A 386 17.24 -32.21 -0.38
N ALA A 387 15.99 -32.50 -0.78
CA ALA A 387 15.18 -33.40 0.02
C ALA A 387 15.72 -34.83 -0.18
N LYS A 388 16.50 -35.33 0.79
CA LYS A 388 16.78 -36.77 0.91
C LYS A 388 15.44 -37.47 1.13
N MET A 389 14.86 -37.99 0.05
CA MET A 389 13.86 -39.04 0.14
C MET A 389 14.50 -40.25 0.82
N VAL A 390 13.99 -40.61 1.98
CA VAL A 390 14.20 -41.93 2.57
C VAL A 390 13.52 -42.93 1.64
N SER A 391 14.32 -43.63 0.84
CA SER A 391 13.89 -44.73 -0.01
C SER A 391 13.74 -45.98 0.86
N THR A 392 12.50 -46.35 1.18
CA THR A 392 12.19 -47.71 1.63
C THR A 392 11.91 -48.53 0.37
N LYS A 393 12.81 -49.48 0.09
CA LYS A 393 12.75 -50.40 -1.05
C LYS A 393 11.45 -51.20 -1.06
N SER A 394 10.79 -51.28 -2.22
CA SER A 394 10.12 -52.51 -2.64
C SER A 394 10.12 -52.60 -4.18
N ASN A 395 10.55 -53.76 -4.68
CA ASN A 395 10.63 -54.13 -6.09
C ASN A 395 9.24 -54.53 -6.60
N HIS A 396 8.86 -54.11 -7.81
CA HIS A 396 8.25 -54.97 -8.86
C HIS A 396 8.06 -54.18 -10.18
N SER A 397 8.65 -54.69 -11.27
CA SER A 397 8.39 -54.40 -12.70
C SER A 397 7.01 -54.95 -13.12
N CYS A 398 6.31 -54.65 -14.23
CA CYS A 398 6.40 -53.90 -15.51
C CYS A 398 4.95 -53.89 -16.09
N ASN A 399 4.41 -52.95 -16.91
CA ASN A 399 4.52 -52.76 -18.38
C ASN A 399 3.34 -51.87 -18.88
N GLY A 400 3.54 -51.02 -19.92
CA GLY A 400 2.56 -50.44 -20.91
C GLY A 400 1.32 -49.68 -20.40
N GLU A 401 0.74 -48.63 -21.00
CA GLU A 401 0.83 -47.91 -22.29
C GLU A 401 0.35 -46.45 -22.06
N ALA A 402 0.45 -45.62 -23.10
CA ALA A 402 0.22 -44.17 -23.11
C ALA A 402 -1.21 -43.71 -22.82
N ASP A 403 -1.36 -42.55 -22.16
CA ASP A 403 -2.27 -41.51 -22.65
C ASP A 403 -1.92 -40.11 -22.08
N HIS A 404 -1.99 -39.14 -23.00
CA HIS A 404 -1.70 -37.72 -22.87
C HIS A 404 -2.54 -37.00 -21.79
N MET A 405 -1.94 -36.06 -21.04
CA MET A 405 -2.38 -34.65 -20.93
C MET A 405 -1.47 -33.84 -19.95
N ASN A 406 -0.69 -32.94 -20.53
CA ASN A 406 -0.12 -31.68 -20.00
C ASN A 406 0.04 -31.50 -18.48
N LEU A 407 1.26 -31.74 -17.99
CA LEU A 407 1.83 -31.01 -16.84
C LEU A 407 3.27 -30.57 -17.19
N SER A 408 3.39 -29.63 -18.11
CA SER A 408 4.66 -29.01 -18.44
C SER A 408 5.02 -27.93 -17.40
N GLN A 409 6.06 -28.18 -16.62
CA GLN A 409 7.13 -27.19 -16.39
C GLN A 409 6.75 -25.85 -15.70
N ASN A 410 6.29 -25.88 -14.45
CA ASN A 410 6.41 -24.72 -13.56
C ASN A 410 7.77 -24.75 -12.83
N CYS A 411 8.81 -24.24 -13.50
CA CYS A 411 10.00 -23.75 -12.82
C CYS A 411 9.62 -22.44 -12.12
N GLY A 412 9.73 -22.37 -10.78
CA GLY A 412 9.22 -21.27 -9.96
C GLY A 412 9.79 -19.88 -10.32
N THR A 413 9.10 -19.16 -11.21
CA THR A 413 9.41 -17.77 -11.54
C THR A 413 9.04 -16.87 -10.37
N SER A 414 10.04 -16.16 -9.81
CA SER A 414 9.78 -15.16 -8.76
C SER A 414 9.05 -13.95 -9.37
N THR A 415 7.97 -13.53 -8.72
CA THR A 415 7.18 -12.36 -9.14
C THR A 415 7.19 -11.28 -8.07
N LEU A 416 7.05 -10.01 -8.46
CA LEU A 416 6.95 -8.88 -7.52
C LEU A 416 5.76 -9.05 -6.56
N MET A 417 4.63 -9.55 -7.08
CA MET A 417 3.45 -9.87 -6.28
C MET A 417 3.76 -10.93 -5.23
N GLY A 418 4.48 -12.01 -5.60
CA GLY A 418 4.92 -13.03 -4.64
C GLY A 418 5.85 -12.47 -3.55
N CYS A 419 6.72 -11.51 -3.90
CA CYS A 419 7.54 -10.80 -2.92
C CYS A 419 6.69 -9.94 -1.96
N LEU A 420 5.65 -9.26 -2.45
CA LEU A 420 4.71 -8.47 -1.64
C LEU A 420 3.81 -9.34 -0.76
N ASP A 421 3.34 -10.47 -1.29
CA ASP A 421 2.60 -11.49 -0.54
C ASP A 421 3.45 -12.00 0.62
N ARG A 422 4.74 -12.28 0.37
CA ARG A 422 5.67 -12.71 1.42
C ARG A 422 5.93 -11.61 2.45
N PHE A 423 6.09 -10.36 2.00
CA PHE A 423 6.30 -9.21 2.89
C PHE A 423 5.11 -9.00 3.84
N THR A 424 3.88 -9.21 3.35
CA THR A 424 2.65 -9.06 4.14
C THR A 424 2.20 -10.36 4.81
N ARG A 425 2.92 -11.47 4.64
CA ARG A 425 2.57 -12.76 5.21
C ARG A 425 2.82 -12.77 6.73
N PRO A 426 1.91 -13.33 7.52
CA PRO A 426 2.16 -13.64 8.93
C PRO A 426 3.41 -14.53 9.12
N GLU A 427 4.33 -14.10 9.96
CA GLU A 427 5.51 -14.87 10.35
C GLU A 427 5.52 -15.16 11.86
N ARG A 428 5.95 -16.36 12.25
CA ARG A 428 6.14 -16.70 13.66
C ARG A 428 7.51 -16.22 14.09
N LEU A 429 7.57 -15.42 15.15
CA LEU A 429 8.84 -15.08 15.78
C LEU A 429 9.43 -16.34 16.41
N GLY A 430 10.70 -16.63 16.12
CA GLY A 430 11.37 -17.86 16.56
C GLY A 430 11.45 -18.00 18.09
N SER A 431 11.78 -19.19 18.58
CA SER A 431 11.86 -19.50 20.02
C SER A 431 12.80 -18.59 20.81
N GLU A 432 13.82 -18.03 20.16
CA GLU A 432 14.79 -17.08 20.71
C GLU A 432 14.28 -15.63 20.74
N GLN A 433 13.23 -15.31 19.99
CA GLN A 433 12.68 -13.96 19.81
C GLN A 433 11.28 -13.83 20.44
N LYS A 434 11.06 -14.48 21.59
CA LYS A 434 9.78 -14.38 22.31
C LYS A 434 9.49 -12.94 22.71
N PHE A 435 8.31 -12.45 22.32
CA PHE A 435 7.88 -11.09 22.60
C PHE A 435 7.21 -11.01 23.98
N PHE A 436 7.44 -9.92 24.72
CA PHE A 436 6.80 -9.72 26.01
C PHE A 436 5.33 -9.36 25.83
N CYS A 437 4.43 -10.25 26.23
CA CYS A 437 3.01 -9.99 26.16
C CYS A 437 2.56 -9.17 27.38
N GLN A 438 1.99 -7.99 27.16
CA GLN A 438 1.46 -7.14 28.24
C GLN A 438 0.25 -7.76 28.96
N GLN A 439 -0.51 -8.63 28.28
CA GLN A 439 -1.64 -9.31 28.91
C GLN A 439 -1.20 -10.51 29.75
N CYS A 440 -0.23 -11.29 29.26
CA CYS A 440 0.28 -12.46 29.98
C CYS A 440 1.41 -12.12 30.98
N GLN A 441 1.98 -10.91 30.89
CA GLN A 441 3.13 -10.45 31.67
C GLN A 441 4.35 -11.38 31.57
N VAL A 442 4.48 -12.12 30.47
CA VAL A 442 5.57 -13.07 30.21
C VAL A 442 5.92 -13.08 28.72
N ARG A 443 7.15 -13.48 28.41
CA ARG A 443 7.60 -13.65 27.02
C ARG A 443 6.93 -14.86 26.38
N GLN A 444 6.16 -14.61 25.33
CA GLN A 444 5.37 -15.61 24.62
C GLN A 444 5.78 -15.72 23.16
N GLU A 445 5.51 -16.89 22.58
CA GLU A 445 5.54 -17.02 21.13
C GLU A 445 4.52 -16.08 20.51
N SER A 446 4.93 -15.38 19.48
CA SER A 446 4.13 -14.33 18.86
C SER A 446 4.22 -14.41 17.34
N LEU A 447 3.13 -14.02 16.69
CA LEU A 447 3.03 -13.93 15.25
C LEU A 447 3.09 -12.46 14.85
N LYS A 448 4.04 -12.11 13.98
CA LYS A 448 4.22 -10.76 13.45
C LYS A 448 3.66 -10.71 12.03
N GLN A 449 2.95 -9.64 11.69
CA GLN A 449 2.49 -9.39 10.32
C GLN A 449 2.66 -7.92 9.96
N MET A 450 3.21 -7.65 8.78
CA MET A 450 3.27 -6.31 8.20
C MET A 450 2.10 -6.09 7.23
N SER A 451 1.56 -4.89 7.19
CA SER A 451 0.56 -4.46 6.21
C SER A 451 0.73 -2.98 5.88
N ILE A 452 0.11 -2.51 4.80
CA ILE A 452 0.21 -1.10 4.38
C ILE A 452 -1.02 -0.33 4.86
N ARG A 453 -0.85 0.62 5.78
CA ARG A 453 -1.93 1.47 6.30
C ARG A 453 -2.23 2.65 5.39
N LYS A 454 -1.18 3.31 4.89
CA LYS A 454 -1.27 4.49 4.00
C LYS A 454 -0.34 4.27 2.81
N LEU A 455 -0.90 4.36 1.61
CA LEU A 455 -0.14 4.31 0.36
C LEU A 455 0.48 5.69 0.04
N PRO A 456 1.71 5.74 -0.49
CA PRO A 456 2.29 6.96 -1.04
C PRO A 456 1.71 7.27 -2.43
N LEU A 457 1.92 8.50 -2.93
CA LEU A 457 1.59 8.83 -4.33
C LEU A 457 2.50 8.09 -5.31
N VAL A 458 3.73 7.82 -4.88
CA VAL A 458 4.73 7.07 -5.64
C VAL A 458 5.34 6.01 -4.72
N SER A 459 5.13 4.74 -5.05
CA SER A 459 5.73 3.62 -4.35
C SER A 459 7.09 3.29 -4.97
N CYS A 460 8.12 3.26 -4.12
CA CYS A 460 9.45 2.77 -4.47
C CYS A 460 9.65 1.36 -3.88
N PHE A 461 9.86 0.37 -4.75
CA PHE A 461 10.23 -0.98 -4.33
C PHE A 461 11.71 -1.20 -4.59
N HIS A 462 12.44 -1.59 -3.53
CA HIS A 462 13.84 -1.97 -3.62
C HIS A 462 13.95 -3.50 -3.48
N ILE A 463 14.64 -4.16 -4.41
CA ILE A 463 14.83 -5.60 -4.38
C ILE A 463 16.18 -5.93 -3.75
N LYS A 464 16.18 -6.60 -2.60
CA LYS A 464 17.39 -7.01 -1.91
C LYS A 464 18.09 -8.13 -2.68
N ARG A 465 19.00 -7.76 -3.57
CA ARG A 465 19.75 -8.68 -4.45
C ARG A 465 21.08 -9.12 -3.86
N PHE A 466 21.22 -9.15 -2.55
CA PHE A 466 22.44 -9.59 -1.87
C PHE A 466 22.14 -10.67 -0.83
N GLU A 467 22.91 -11.73 -0.87
CA GLU A 467 22.91 -12.79 0.15
C GLU A 467 24.26 -12.77 0.85
N HIS A 468 24.25 -12.63 2.17
CA HIS A 468 25.47 -12.77 2.97
C HIS A 468 25.59 -14.21 3.47
N SER A 469 26.63 -14.92 3.02
CA SER A 469 26.93 -16.25 3.55
C SER A 469 27.89 -16.11 4.74
N SER A 470 27.35 -16.25 5.95
CA SER A 470 28.15 -16.25 7.18
C SER A 470 29.16 -17.40 7.24
N ILE A 471 28.93 -18.49 6.50
CA ILE A 471 29.84 -19.63 6.39
C ILE A 471 31.07 -19.30 5.54
N ARG A 472 30.90 -18.53 4.46
CA ARG A 472 31.99 -18.18 3.54
C ARG A 472 32.57 -16.79 3.78
N LYS A 473 31.98 -15.98 4.69
CA LYS A 473 32.25 -14.54 4.86
C LYS A 473 32.24 -13.77 3.53
N MET A 474 31.38 -14.20 2.61
CA MET A 474 31.27 -13.61 1.28
C MET A 474 29.82 -13.21 1.03
N SER A 475 29.65 -11.99 0.52
CA SER A 475 28.38 -11.51 -0.01
C SER A 475 28.30 -11.86 -1.49
N ARG A 476 27.15 -12.34 -1.95
CA ARG A 476 26.93 -12.73 -3.35
C ARG A 476 25.71 -12.00 -3.90
N LYS A 477 25.84 -11.52 -5.15
CA LYS A 477 24.71 -10.94 -5.89
C LYS A 477 23.72 -12.04 -6.28
N VAL A 478 22.43 -11.73 -6.13
CA VAL A 478 21.30 -12.56 -6.56
C VAL A 478 20.81 -12.02 -7.90
N ASP A 479 21.40 -12.55 -8.98
CA ASP A 479 21.04 -12.21 -10.37
C ASP A 479 19.81 -12.99 -10.88
N ARG A 480 18.92 -13.40 -9.97
CA ARG A 480 17.69 -14.09 -10.35
C ARG A 480 16.72 -13.15 -11.04
N TYR A 481 16.09 -13.65 -12.10
CA TYR A 481 15.02 -12.95 -12.78
C TYR A 481 13.83 -12.75 -11.83
N LEU A 482 13.28 -11.54 -11.82
CA LEU A 482 12.10 -11.16 -11.07
C LEU A 482 11.10 -10.57 -12.07
N GLN A 483 9.96 -11.22 -12.24
CA GLN A 483 8.89 -10.70 -13.08
C GLN A 483 8.12 -9.61 -12.33
N PHE A 484 7.99 -8.43 -12.94
CA PHE A 484 7.21 -7.32 -12.38
C PHE A 484 6.15 -6.85 -13.38
N PRO A 485 4.91 -6.54 -12.93
CA PRO A 485 3.84 -6.07 -13.80
C PRO A 485 3.97 -4.57 -14.06
N PHE A 486 3.49 -4.09 -15.21
CA PHE A 486 3.45 -2.64 -15.48
C PHE A 486 2.29 -1.93 -14.76
N SER A 487 1.26 -2.68 -14.38
CA SER A 487 0.15 -2.22 -13.54
C SER A 487 0.10 -3.09 -12.29
N LEU A 488 0.10 -2.46 -11.13
CA LEU A 488 0.14 -3.14 -9.83
C LEU A 488 -1.07 -2.72 -9.01
N ASP A 489 -1.84 -3.69 -8.53
CA ASP A 489 -2.90 -3.44 -7.54
C ASP A 489 -2.34 -3.67 -6.14
N MET A 490 -2.38 -2.61 -5.31
CA MET A 490 -1.92 -2.64 -3.94
C MET A 490 -3.04 -2.96 -2.94
N ALA A 491 -4.30 -3.07 -3.38
CA ALA A 491 -5.44 -3.32 -2.50
C ALA A 491 -5.28 -4.57 -1.62
N PRO A 492 -4.74 -5.71 -2.10
CA PRO A 492 -4.56 -6.91 -1.27
C PRO A 492 -3.61 -6.72 -0.09
N TYR A 493 -2.66 -5.78 -0.21
CA TYR A 493 -1.60 -5.53 0.78
C TYR A 493 -1.98 -4.49 1.83
N LEU A 494 -3.17 -3.86 1.69
CA LEU A 494 -3.65 -2.87 2.64
C LEU A 494 -4.08 -3.51 3.96
N SER A 495 -3.83 -2.80 5.06
CA SER A 495 -4.28 -3.20 6.39
C SER A 495 -5.79 -3.46 6.42
N SER A 496 -6.59 -2.62 5.74
CA SER A 496 -8.04 -2.80 5.66
C SER A 496 -8.43 -4.13 5.02
N SER A 497 -7.77 -4.51 3.91
CA SER A 497 -8.02 -5.77 3.20
C SER A 497 -7.57 -6.98 4.02
N ILE A 498 -6.37 -6.93 4.60
CA ILE A 498 -5.80 -8.01 5.42
C ILE A 498 -6.63 -8.23 6.69
N LEU A 499 -7.07 -7.15 7.34
CA LEU A 499 -7.92 -7.23 8.53
C LEU A 499 -9.33 -7.71 8.15
N ARG A 500 -9.89 -7.26 7.02
CA ARG A 500 -11.18 -7.75 6.53
C ARG A 500 -11.14 -9.24 6.16
N SER A 501 -10.06 -9.73 5.53
CA SER A 501 -9.93 -11.16 5.26
C SER A 501 -9.84 -11.99 6.54
N ARG A 502 -9.21 -11.43 7.59
CA ARG A 502 -9.04 -12.12 8.88
C ARG A 502 -10.30 -12.07 9.75
N PHE A 503 -10.97 -10.92 9.83
CA PHE A 503 -12.04 -10.65 10.78
C PHE A 503 -13.44 -10.51 10.13
N GLY A 504 -13.54 -10.63 8.80
CA GLY A 504 -14.79 -10.43 8.06
C GLY A 504 -15.24 -8.96 8.07
N ASN A 505 -16.53 -8.71 7.87
CA ASN A 505 -17.10 -7.36 7.93
C ASN A 505 -17.22 -6.80 9.37
N ARG A 506 -16.66 -7.47 10.39
CA ARG A 506 -16.70 -7.06 11.80
C ARG A 506 -15.61 -6.05 12.19
N TYR A 507 -15.09 -5.31 11.22
CA TYR A 507 -14.07 -4.29 11.46
C TYR A 507 -14.73 -3.05 12.10
N PHE A 508 -14.63 -2.95 13.41
CA PHE A 508 -14.83 -1.68 14.10
C PHE A 508 -13.54 -0.86 13.93
N PRO A 509 -13.58 0.38 13.40
CA PRO A 509 -12.44 1.28 13.56
C PRO A 509 -12.16 1.39 15.07
N PHE A 510 -10.95 1.01 15.49
CA PHE A 510 -10.53 1.18 16.87
C PHE A 510 -10.56 2.67 17.21
N ASP A 511 -10.95 3.02 18.45
CA ASP A 511 -11.04 4.40 18.94
C ASP A 511 -9.79 5.20 18.54
N GLY A 512 -9.97 6.19 17.65
CA GLY A 512 -8.92 7.08 17.14
C GLY A 512 -8.66 6.99 15.62
N ASP A 513 -9.14 5.96 14.93
CA ASP A 513 -9.11 5.88 13.47
C ASP A 513 -10.27 6.72 12.89
N GLU A 514 -10.06 8.02 12.70
CA GLU A 514 -10.87 8.76 11.72
C GLU A 514 -10.82 7.98 10.39
N PRO A 515 -11.93 7.88 9.64
CA PRO A 515 -11.88 7.35 8.29
C PRO A 515 -11.09 8.35 7.45
N ASP A 516 -9.77 8.22 7.48
CA ASP A 516 -8.87 9.09 6.75
C ASP A 516 -9.36 9.12 5.29
N ALA A 517 -9.47 10.33 4.78
CA ALA A 517 -9.88 10.62 3.40
C ALA A 517 -8.98 9.93 2.34
N SER A 518 -7.94 9.19 2.76
CA SER A 518 -7.06 8.33 1.96
C SER A 518 -7.74 7.08 1.41
N ASN A 519 -8.86 6.60 2.00
CA ASN A 519 -9.66 5.50 1.44
C ASN A 519 -10.36 5.84 0.11
N LYS A 520 -10.19 7.07 -0.42
CA LYS A 520 -10.66 7.47 -1.76
C LYS A 520 -9.59 7.42 -2.85
N LEU A 521 -8.34 7.13 -2.52
CA LEU A 521 -7.25 7.07 -3.49
C LEU A 521 -7.19 5.65 -4.11
N SER A 522 -7.06 5.55 -5.44
CA SER A 522 -7.01 4.22 -6.11
C SER A 522 -5.83 3.42 -5.60
N SER A 523 -6.05 2.15 -5.31
CA SER A 523 -4.96 1.22 -4.99
C SER A 523 -4.22 0.73 -6.23
N GLU A 524 -4.59 1.19 -7.42
CA GLU A 524 -3.89 0.89 -8.66
C GLU A 524 -2.70 1.82 -8.89
N PHE A 525 -1.59 1.20 -9.26
CA PHE A 525 -0.33 1.85 -9.57
C PHE A 525 0.17 1.45 -10.96
N GLU A 526 0.93 2.34 -11.59
CA GLU A 526 1.56 2.12 -12.89
C GLU A 526 3.07 2.34 -12.80
N LEU A 527 3.81 1.39 -13.36
CA LEU A 527 5.26 1.44 -13.43
C LEU A 527 5.69 2.51 -14.44
N PHE A 528 6.52 3.45 -14.00
CA PHE A 528 7.08 4.49 -14.86
C PHE A 528 8.61 4.53 -14.88
N ALA A 529 9.30 3.97 -13.88
CA ALA A 529 10.76 3.87 -13.90
C ALA A 529 11.26 2.55 -13.29
N VAL A 530 12.29 1.96 -13.92
CA VAL A 530 13.00 0.78 -13.43
C VAL A 530 14.49 1.05 -13.45
N VAL A 531 15.14 1.03 -12.30
CA VAL A 531 16.59 1.08 -12.18
C VAL A 531 17.12 -0.35 -12.17
N THR A 532 18.15 -0.61 -12.96
CA THR A 532 18.78 -1.92 -13.10
C THR A 532 20.27 -1.82 -12.82
N HIS A 533 20.84 -2.92 -12.32
CA HIS A 533 22.26 -2.99 -11.98
C HIS A 533 22.93 -4.18 -12.66
N THR A 534 23.91 -3.91 -13.50
CA THR A 534 24.73 -4.93 -14.19
C THR A 534 26.13 -4.95 -13.60
N GLY A 535 26.65 -6.14 -13.27
CA GLY A 535 27.97 -6.28 -12.63
C GLY A 535 27.89 -7.04 -11.30
N LYS A 536 29.01 -7.02 -10.56
CA LYS A 536 29.21 -7.63 -9.24
C LYS A 536 28.76 -6.65 -8.13
N LEU A 537 28.78 -7.09 -6.87
CA LEU A 537 28.37 -6.22 -5.73
C LEU A 537 29.34 -5.05 -5.49
N ASP A 538 30.62 -5.26 -5.77
CA ASP A 538 31.73 -4.33 -5.58
C ASP A 538 32.03 -3.47 -6.81
N ALA A 539 31.54 -3.90 -7.98
CA ALA A 539 31.76 -3.21 -9.24
C ALA A 539 30.62 -3.46 -10.22
N GLY A 540 29.96 -2.40 -10.67
CA GLY A 540 28.91 -2.50 -11.67
C GLY A 540 28.50 -1.19 -12.30
N HIS A 541 27.37 -1.22 -12.99
CA HIS A 541 26.81 -0.11 -13.76
C HIS A 541 25.30 -0.06 -13.60
N TYR A 542 24.79 1.15 -13.37
CA TYR A 542 23.36 1.41 -13.20
C TYR A 542 22.76 2.06 -14.44
N VAL A 543 21.58 1.59 -14.82
CA VAL A 543 20.81 2.09 -15.97
C VAL A 543 19.35 2.22 -15.57
N THR A 544 18.68 3.26 -16.07
CA THR A 544 17.24 3.49 -15.81
C THR A 544 16.42 3.31 -17.08
N TYR A 545 15.35 2.54 -16.98
CA TYR A 545 14.29 2.48 -17.99
C TYR A 545 13.14 3.38 -17.56
N LEU A 546 12.72 4.30 -18.42
CA LEU A 546 11.64 5.25 -18.17
C LEU A 546 10.49 5.01 -19.14
N ARG A 547 9.26 5.10 -18.65
CA ARG A 547 8.04 5.06 -19.48
C ARG A 547 7.46 6.46 -19.61
N LEU A 548 7.42 6.98 -20.83
CA LEU A 548 6.83 8.29 -21.15
C LEU A 548 5.96 8.15 -22.39
N SER A 549 4.75 8.71 -22.36
CA SER A 549 3.82 8.66 -23.50
C SER A 549 3.59 7.25 -24.07
N ASN A 550 3.55 6.23 -23.18
CA ASN A 550 3.46 4.79 -23.54
C ASN A 550 4.64 4.22 -24.34
N GLN A 551 5.76 4.92 -24.43
CA GLN A 551 7.03 4.40 -24.98
C GLN A 551 8.05 4.26 -23.85
N TRP A 552 9.00 3.34 -24.03
CA TRP A 552 10.08 3.12 -23.07
C TRP A 552 11.40 3.65 -23.59
N TYR A 553 12.16 4.27 -22.69
CA TYR A 553 13.47 4.82 -22.98
C TYR A 553 14.48 4.26 -21.99
N LYS A 554 15.62 3.80 -22.49
CA LYS A 554 16.79 3.41 -21.69
C LYS A 554 17.69 4.64 -21.54
N CYS A 555 17.86 5.10 -20.31
CA CYS A 555 18.79 6.15 -19.92
C CYS A 555 20.07 5.51 -19.36
N ASP A 556 21.13 5.57 -20.15
CA ASP A 556 22.46 5.06 -19.86
C ASP A 556 23.44 6.24 -19.82
N ASP A 557 23.50 6.90 -18.66
CA ASP A 557 24.18 8.17 -18.46
C ASP A 557 23.78 9.21 -19.53
N ALA A 558 24.73 9.59 -20.41
CA ALA A 558 24.55 10.60 -21.43
C ALA A 558 23.67 10.11 -22.59
N TRP A 559 23.49 8.80 -22.74
CA TRP A 559 22.81 8.18 -23.85
C TRP A 559 21.37 7.84 -23.48
N VAL A 560 20.42 8.34 -24.27
CA VAL A 560 19.00 8.03 -24.12
C VAL A 560 18.52 7.38 -25.42
N THR A 561 18.03 6.16 -25.33
CA THR A 561 17.56 5.38 -26.49
C THR A 561 16.17 4.82 -26.26
N GLU A 562 15.35 4.78 -27.31
CA GLU A 562 14.04 4.11 -27.24
C GLU A 562 14.22 2.58 -27.21
N VAL A 563 13.41 1.88 -26.41
CA VAL A 563 13.47 0.42 -26.26
C VAL A 563 12.07 -0.19 -26.21
N ASN A 564 11.97 -1.45 -26.63
CA ASN A 564 10.72 -2.19 -26.58
C ASN A 564 10.36 -2.64 -25.15
N GLU A 565 9.07 -2.77 -24.87
CA GLU A 565 8.55 -3.25 -23.58
C GLU A 565 9.13 -4.61 -23.17
N SER A 566 9.39 -5.49 -24.13
CA SER A 566 9.95 -6.82 -23.90
C SER A 566 11.33 -6.77 -23.26
N ILE A 567 12.16 -5.78 -23.63
CA ILE A 567 13.49 -5.57 -23.06
C ILE A 567 13.35 -5.15 -21.59
N VAL A 568 12.42 -4.24 -21.30
CA VAL A 568 12.17 -3.76 -19.94
C VAL A 568 11.65 -4.90 -19.07
N ARG A 569 10.72 -5.72 -19.56
CA ARG A 569 10.21 -6.90 -18.84
C ARG A 569 11.29 -7.93 -18.56
N ALA A 570 12.26 -8.09 -19.45
CA ALA A 570 13.39 -9.00 -19.28
C ALA A 570 14.47 -8.44 -18.34
N ALA A 571 14.42 -7.15 -18.00
CA ALA A 571 15.45 -6.48 -17.24
C ALA A 571 15.47 -6.89 -15.76
N GLN A 572 16.67 -6.90 -15.17
CA GLN A 572 16.85 -7.21 -13.75
C GLN A 572 16.60 -5.96 -12.89
N GLY A 573 15.32 -5.71 -12.58
CA GLY A 573 14.93 -4.58 -11.73
C GLY A 573 15.60 -4.63 -10.35
N TYR A 574 16.34 -3.57 -10.02
CA TYR A 574 16.94 -3.31 -8.71
C TYR A 574 16.02 -2.42 -7.87
N MET A 575 15.58 -1.30 -8.46
CA MET A 575 14.54 -0.43 -7.89
C MET A 575 13.43 -0.22 -8.91
N MET A 576 12.19 -0.22 -8.46
CA MET A 576 11.02 0.02 -9.31
C MET A 576 10.16 1.14 -8.73
N PHE A 577 9.82 2.12 -9.56
CA PHE A 577 9.00 3.26 -9.19
C PHE A 577 7.64 3.16 -9.85
N TYR A 578 6.62 3.09 -9.00
CA TYR A 578 5.23 2.97 -9.36
C TYR A 578 4.51 4.25 -8.95
N VAL A 579 3.80 4.89 -9.88
CA VAL A 579 2.96 6.05 -9.59
C VAL A 579 1.52 5.61 -9.47
N GLN A 580 0.79 6.15 -8.51
CA GLN A 580 -0.63 5.87 -8.35
C GLN A 580 -1.41 6.33 -9.59
N LYS A 581 -2.29 5.49 -10.15
CA LYS A 581 -3.06 5.79 -11.37
C LYS A 581 -4.04 6.96 -11.23
N VAL A 582 -4.30 7.47 -10.01
CA VAL A 582 -5.17 8.64 -9.82
C VAL A 582 -4.42 9.95 -9.97
N LEU A 583 -4.21 10.33 -11.23
CA LEU A 583 -4.44 11.70 -11.68
C LEU A 583 -5.15 11.62 -13.03
N TYR A 584 -6.47 11.38 -12.98
CA TYR A 584 -7.34 11.55 -14.14
C TYR A 584 -7.35 13.04 -14.52
N TYR A 585 -6.42 13.48 -15.37
CA TYR A 585 -6.64 14.69 -16.15
C TYR A 585 -7.64 14.33 -17.25
N LYS A 586 -8.93 14.55 -16.95
CA LYS A 586 -10.03 14.51 -17.93
C LYS A 586 -9.86 15.51 -19.09
N ALA A 587 -8.77 16.29 -19.11
CA ALA A 587 -8.41 17.25 -20.14
C ALA A 587 -7.52 16.66 -21.25
N SER A 588 -6.99 15.45 -21.11
CA SER A 588 -6.13 14.80 -22.12
C SER A 588 -6.83 13.74 -22.99
N GLU A 589 -8.13 13.54 -22.84
CA GLU A 589 -8.92 12.99 -23.95
C GLU A 589 -8.96 14.04 -25.04
N LYS A 590 -8.00 13.95 -25.98
CA LYS A 590 -8.24 14.45 -27.33
C LYS A 590 -9.59 13.87 -27.75
N ARG A 591 -10.57 14.75 -27.96
CA ARG A 591 -11.82 14.39 -28.63
C ARG A 591 -11.43 13.73 -29.94
N VAL A 592 -11.53 12.40 -30.00
CA VAL A 592 -11.77 11.74 -31.27
C VAL A 592 -13.19 12.13 -31.61
N VAL A 593 -13.31 13.24 -32.36
CA VAL A 593 -14.58 13.60 -32.97
C VAL A 593 -14.78 12.58 -34.11
N PRO A 594 -15.94 11.92 -34.19
CA PRO A 594 -16.27 11.03 -35.30
C PRO A 594 -16.35 11.77 -36.64
#